data_AF-U3TE41-F1
#
_entry.id   AF-U3TE41-F1
#
_cell.length_a   1.000
_cell.length_b   1.000
_cell.length_c   1.000
_cell.angle_alpha   90.00
_cell.angle_beta   90.00
_cell.angle_gamma   90.00
#
_symmetry.space_group_name_H-M   'P 1'
#
loop_
_entity.id
_entity.type
_entity.pdbx_description
1 polymer ?
#
loop_
_entity_poly.entity_id
_entity_poly.type
_entity_poly.pdbx_seq_one_letter_code
_entity_poly.pdbx_strand_id
1 'polypeptide(L)'
;MAAGGGDYVFDVKYRSGDKEGVRRGLWRLAETQFRVVRHLLRSKPWDFAMYMHIGTDRVHHAFWKYWDPEHPRYPGEGNPYEDVIPEYYALVDRLVGELLEELPRDTEVIVVSDHGAKAMKGAFAINQWLVEQGYLKLREQPRKPGVDLEWSMIDWSRTVAWAWGGYYSRVYINLKGREPQGIVGREEYWSVVEQLKRDIEKIRGPDGEKWNNKAYHPTELYPEVRGDAPDLMVYLDNLSWRPAGTIGWPSIYLEENDRGPDDAVHDWLGIIGGNAEVLKDFVKGGGLVPIQKVKSIILAHYGLEPEEDVDR
;
A
#
# COMPACT_ATOMS: atom_id res chain seq x y z
N MET A 1 11.95 -36.95 -8.88
CA MET A 1 10.53 -37.00 -9.32
C MET A 1 10.10 -35.58 -9.62
N ALA A 2 9.57 -35.33 -10.81
CA ALA A 2 9.09 -34.02 -11.23
C ALA A 2 8.00 -33.53 -10.27
N ALA A 3 8.17 -32.34 -9.70
CA ALA A 3 7.06 -31.61 -9.08
C ALA A 3 5.99 -31.43 -10.17
N GLY A 4 4.81 -31.99 -9.93
CA GLY A 4 3.72 -32.00 -10.90
C GLY A 4 3.39 -30.58 -11.36
N GLY A 5 3.33 -30.40 -12.69
CA GLY A 5 2.88 -29.17 -13.34
C GLY A 5 1.42 -28.89 -13.07
N GLY A 6 1.12 -28.31 -11.91
CA GLY A 6 -0.07 -27.50 -11.71
C GLY A 6 0.32 -26.03 -11.86
N ASP A 7 -0.52 -25.22 -12.51
CA ASP A 7 -0.30 -23.79 -12.66
C ASP A 7 -0.09 -23.15 -11.28
N TYR A 8 1.15 -22.71 -11.01
CA TYR A 8 1.46 -21.97 -9.80
C TYR A 8 0.64 -20.69 -9.79
N VAL A 9 -0.22 -20.53 -8.78
CA VAL A 9 -1.03 -19.34 -8.62
C VAL A 9 -0.16 -18.26 -7.98
N PHE A 10 0.28 -17.30 -8.78
CA PHE A 10 1.11 -16.19 -8.28
C PHE A 10 0.28 -15.15 -7.52
N ASP A 11 -0.92 -14.83 -8.03
CA ASP A 11 -1.82 -13.83 -7.45
C ASP A 11 -3.28 -14.11 -7.86
N VAL A 12 -4.22 -13.40 -7.23
CA VAL A 12 -5.66 -13.45 -7.52
C VAL A 12 -6.12 -12.10 -8.03
N LYS A 13 -6.89 -12.08 -9.13
CA LYS A 13 -7.56 -10.86 -9.60
C LYS A 13 -8.69 -10.48 -8.63
N TYR A 14 -8.32 -9.73 -7.59
CA TYR A 14 -9.21 -9.40 -6.48
C TYR A 14 -10.16 -8.23 -6.77
N ARG A 15 -9.77 -7.30 -7.67
CA ARG A 15 -10.62 -6.22 -8.18
C ARG A 15 -11.66 -6.75 -9.18
N SER A 16 -12.62 -7.51 -8.66
CA SER A 16 -13.63 -8.22 -9.43
C SER A 16 -14.99 -8.17 -8.75
N GLY A 17 -16.05 -8.13 -9.57
CA GLY A 17 -17.43 -8.33 -9.11
C GLY A 17 -17.78 -9.80 -8.82
N ASP A 18 -17.02 -10.75 -9.38
CA ASP A 18 -17.15 -12.19 -9.08
C ASP A 18 -16.48 -12.50 -7.73
N LYS A 19 -17.14 -12.12 -6.63
CA LYS A 19 -16.61 -12.28 -5.27
C LYS A 19 -16.39 -13.74 -4.91
N GLU A 20 -17.29 -14.64 -5.31
CA GLU A 20 -17.09 -16.07 -5.06
C GLU A 20 -15.89 -16.64 -5.84
N GLY A 21 -15.69 -16.21 -7.09
CA GLY A 21 -14.45 -16.51 -7.82
C GLY A 21 -13.19 -16.04 -7.11
N VAL A 22 -13.21 -14.82 -6.54
CA VAL A 22 -12.09 -14.30 -5.73
C VAL A 22 -11.87 -15.15 -4.48
N ARG A 23 -12.92 -15.47 -3.72
CA ARG A 23 -12.83 -16.33 -2.53
C ARG A 23 -12.17 -17.67 -2.85
N ARG A 24 -12.67 -18.41 -3.84
CA ARG A 24 -12.06 -19.68 -4.26
C ARG A 24 -10.60 -19.52 -4.70
N GLY A 25 -10.29 -18.43 -5.42
CA GLY A 25 -8.95 -18.09 -5.84
C GLY A 25 -7.98 -17.90 -4.66
N LEU A 26 -8.43 -17.20 -3.60
CA LEU A 26 -7.62 -16.92 -2.41
C LEU A 26 -7.28 -18.18 -1.61
N TRP A 27 -8.25 -19.10 -1.46
CA TRP A 27 -8.01 -20.38 -0.80
C TRP A 27 -7.00 -21.22 -1.59
N ARG A 28 -7.21 -21.33 -2.90
CA ARG A 28 -6.28 -22.03 -3.80
C ARG A 28 -4.88 -21.41 -3.77
N LEU A 29 -4.78 -20.08 -3.74
CA LEU A 29 -3.52 -19.35 -3.63
C LEU A 29 -2.76 -19.76 -2.37
N ALA A 30 -3.41 -19.62 -1.19
CA ALA A 30 -2.79 -19.97 0.10
C ALA A 30 -2.32 -21.43 0.11
N GLU A 31 -3.20 -22.38 -0.21
CA GLU A 31 -2.85 -23.81 -0.22
C GLU A 31 -1.73 -24.15 -1.20
N THR A 32 -1.70 -23.50 -2.37
CA THR A 32 -0.65 -23.71 -3.37
C THR A 32 0.69 -23.16 -2.88
N GLN A 33 0.71 -21.93 -2.36
CA GLN A 33 1.94 -21.31 -1.87
C GLN A 33 2.52 -22.07 -0.68
N PHE A 34 1.71 -22.42 0.33
CA PHE A 34 2.19 -23.20 1.48
C PHE A 34 2.68 -24.59 1.10
N ARG A 35 2.05 -25.25 0.11
CA ARG A 35 2.56 -26.53 -0.43
C ARG A 35 3.94 -26.37 -1.07
N VAL A 36 4.15 -25.30 -1.83
CA VAL A 36 5.45 -25.00 -2.46
C VAL A 36 6.51 -24.70 -1.39
N VAL A 37 6.20 -23.84 -0.42
CA VAL A 37 7.12 -23.48 0.67
C VAL A 37 7.53 -24.71 1.47
N ARG A 38 6.56 -25.55 1.90
CA ARG A 38 6.85 -26.82 2.59
C ARG A 38 7.72 -27.75 1.74
N HIS A 39 7.44 -27.86 0.44
CA HIS A 39 8.28 -28.66 -0.45
C HIS A 39 9.73 -28.16 -0.52
N LEU A 40 9.93 -26.85 -0.64
CA LEU A 40 11.27 -26.24 -0.70
C LEU A 40 12.03 -26.45 0.60
N LEU A 41 11.40 -26.18 1.75
CA LEU A 41 12.02 -26.32 3.08
C LEU A 41 12.39 -27.77 3.41
N ARG A 42 11.67 -28.75 2.86
CA ARG A 42 11.99 -30.19 3.02
C ARG A 42 13.07 -30.69 2.05
N SER A 43 13.15 -30.11 0.85
CA SER A 43 13.91 -30.70 -0.27
C SER A 43 15.23 -29.99 -0.57
N LYS A 44 15.46 -28.82 0.03
CA LYS A 44 16.67 -28.01 -0.16
C LYS A 44 17.35 -27.77 1.18
N PRO A 45 18.69 -27.77 1.25
CA PRO A 45 19.39 -27.22 2.40
C PRO A 45 19.15 -25.72 2.47
N TRP A 46 18.99 -25.18 3.68
CA TRP A 46 18.80 -23.75 3.92
C TRP A 46 19.35 -23.37 5.29
N ASP A 47 19.98 -22.19 5.36
CA ASP A 47 20.35 -21.50 6.61
C ASP A 47 19.39 -20.32 6.88
N PHE A 48 18.77 -19.81 5.82
CA PHE A 48 17.78 -18.73 5.86
C PHE A 48 16.69 -18.96 4.82
N ALA A 49 15.43 -18.72 5.21
CA ALA A 49 14.28 -18.78 4.32
C ALA A 49 13.35 -17.59 4.57
N MET A 50 12.86 -16.99 3.48
CA MET A 50 11.87 -15.92 3.52
C MET A 50 10.71 -16.30 2.60
N TYR A 51 9.50 -16.16 3.13
CA TYR A 51 8.26 -16.39 2.40
C TYR A 51 7.29 -15.23 2.67
N MET A 52 6.70 -14.71 1.59
CA MET A 52 5.70 -13.65 1.66
C MET A 52 4.36 -14.18 1.16
N HIS A 53 3.31 -13.99 1.96
CA HIS A 53 1.96 -14.42 1.65
C HIS A 53 1.07 -13.21 1.32
N ILE A 54 0.87 -12.95 0.03
CA ILE A 54 0.05 -11.83 -0.48
C ILE A 54 -1.46 -12.00 -0.20
N GLY A 55 -1.92 -13.21 0.13
CA GLY A 55 -3.34 -13.53 0.24
C GLY A 55 -4.10 -12.69 1.28
N THR A 56 -3.43 -12.33 2.39
CA THR A 56 -3.98 -11.48 3.46
C THR A 56 -4.26 -10.06 2.98
N ASP A 57 -3.39 -9.48 2.15
CA ASP A 57 -3.65 -8.21 1.46
C ASP A 57 -4.87 -8.31 0.54
N ARG A 58 -4.91 -9.37 -0.28
CA ARG A 58 -5.98 -9.55 -1.28
C ARG A 58 -7.35 -9.78 -0.64
N VAL A 59 -7.43 -10.54 0.45
CA VAL A 59 -8.72 -10.78 1.12
C VAL A 59 -9.27 -9.49 1.72
N HIS A 60 -8.42 -8.64 2.32
CA HIS A 60 -8.84 -7.34 2.82
C HIS A 60 -9.38 -6.46 1.71
N HIS A 61 -8.61 -6.26 0.65
CA HIS A 61 -9.02 -5.43 -0.47
C HIS A 61 -10.30 -5.93 -1.18
N ALA A 62 -10.56 -7.23 -1.18
CA ALA A 62 -11.74 -7.80 -1.81
C ALA A 62 -12.97 -7.90 -0.88
N PHE A 63 -12.80 -7.95 0.45
CA PHE A 63 -13.90 -8.32 1.34
C PHE A 63 -14.11 -7.41 2.56
N TRP A 64 -13.28 -6.39 2.80
CA TRP A 64 -13.37 -5.57 4.02
C TRP A 64 -14.76 -5.01 4.30
N LYS A 65 -15.41 -4.44 3.29
CA LYS A 65 -16.75 -3.85 3.44
C LYS A 65 -17.84 -4.85 3.82
N TYR A 66 -17.61 -6.16 3.66
CA TYR A 66 -18.58 -7.18 4.03
C TYR A 66 -18.43 -7.59 5.50
N TRP A 67 -17.25 -7.35 6.08
CA TRP A 67 -16.89 -7.72 7.44
C TRP A 67 -17.03 -6.55 8.43
N ASP A 68 -16.74 -5.32 8.00
CA ASP A 68 -16.68 -4.13 8.87
C ASP A 68 -17.98 -3.30 8.83
N PRO A 69 -18.78 -3.28 9.92
CA PRO A 69 -20.02 -2.48 10.00
C PRO A 69 -19.80 -0.96 9.92
N GLU A 70 -18.59 -0.46 10.19
CA GLU A 70 -18.26 0.96 10.09
C GLU A 70 -17.89 1.38 8.66
N HIS A 71 -17.71 0.42 7.74
CA HIS A 71 -17.38 0.71 6.35
C HIS A 71 -18.56 1.45 5.66
N PRO A 72 -18.34 2.58 4.95
CA PRO A 72 -19.44 3.37 4.36
C PRO A 72 -20.35 2.61 3.37
N ARG A 73 -19.81 1.56 2.77
CA ARG A 73 -20.50 0.65 1.84
C ARG A 73 -20.84 -0.73 2.44
N TYR A 74 -20.95 -0.83 3.77
CA TYR A 74 -21.33 -2.08 4.43
C TYR A 74 -22.75 -2.52 3.98
N PRO A 75 -22.93 -3.77 3.52
CA PRO A 75 -24.21 -4.22 2.96
C PRO A 75 -25.24 -4.63 4.02
N GLY A 76 -24.86 -4.67 5.30
CA GLY A 76 -25.71 -5.14 6.40
C GLY A 76 -25.29 -6.49 6.97
N GLU A 77 -25.83 -6.81 8.14
CA GLU A 77 -25.64 -8.10 8.82
C GLU A 77 -26.24 -9.26 8.03
N GLY A 78 -25.64 -10.46 8.13
CA GLY A 78 -26.10 -11.66 7.43
C GLY A 78 -25.76 -11.66 5.95
N ASN A 79 -24.87 -10.76 5.50
CA ASN A 79 -24.43 -10.74 4.12
C ASN A 79 -23.55 -11.97 3.84
N PRO A 80 -23.56 -12.52 2.61
CA PRO A 80 -22.95 -13.82 2.32
C PRO A 80 -21.42 -13.88 2.44
N TYR A 81 -20.75 -12.76 2.72
CA TYR A 81 -19.30 -12.65 2.77
C TYR A 81 -18.75 -12.11 4.11
N GLU A 82 -19.60 -11.96 5.13
CA GLU A 82 -19.20 -11.38 6.42
C GLU A 82 -18.09 -12.18 7.14
N ASP A 83 -18.08 -13.50 6.95
CA ASP A 83 -17.10 -14.40 7.56
C ASP A 83 -15.84 -14.62 6.71
N VAL A 84 -15.75 -14.08 5.49
CA VAL A 84 -14.65 -14.41 4.55
C VAL A 84 -13.28 -14.03 5.11
N ILE A 85 -13.16 -12.85 5.74
CA ILE A 85 -11.89 -12.42 6.34
C ILE A 85 -11.52 -13.32 7.54
N PRO A 86 -12.37 -13.51 8.56
CA PRO A 86 -12.09 -14.43 9.67
C PRO A 86 -11.74 -15.85 9.22
N GLU A 87 -12.50 -16.42 8.28
CA GLU A 87 -12.25 -17.76 7.75
C GLU A 87 -10.91 -17.85 7.00
N TYR A 88 -10.52 -16.80 6.27
CA TYR A 88 -9.23 -16.77 5.59
C TYR A 88 -8.07 -16.71 6.58
N TYR A 89 -8.20 -15.93 7.65
CA TYR A 89 -7.21 -15.91 8.72
C TYR A 89 -7.11 -17.27 9.42
N ALA A 90 -8.22 -17.97 9.66
CA ALA A 90 -8.22 -19.32 10.20
C ALA A 90 -7.54 -20.34 9.26
N LEU A 91 -7.70 -20.18 7.93
CA LEU A 91 -6.96 -20.98 6.95
C LEU A 91 -5.45 -20.71 7.05
N VAL A 92 -5.04 -19.45 7.07
CA VAL A 92 -3.63 -19.07 7.13
C VAL A 92 -3.01 -19.54 8.45
N ASP A 93 -3.69 -19.36 9.58
CA ASP A 93 -3.24 -19.84 10.90
C ASP A 93 -2.97 -21.36 10.89
N ARG A 94 -3.92 -22.15 10.40
CA ARG A 94 -3.74 -23.60 10.25
C ARG A 94 -2.55 -23.94 9.35
N LEU A 95 -2.43 -23.30 8.18
CA LEU A 95 -1.34 -23.57 7.24
C LEU A 95 0.03 -23.19 7.81
N VAL A 96 0.11 -22.11 8.59
CA VAL A 96 1.30 -21.72 9.35
C VAL A 96 1.60 -22.76 10.41
N GLY A 97 0.62 -23.20 11.20
CA GLY A 97 0.80 -24.26 12.20
C GLY A 97 1.38 -25.54 11.60
N GLU A 98 0.79 -26.02 10.49
CA GLU A 98 1.29 -27.19 9.76
C GLU A 98 2.72 -27.00 9.23
N LEU A 99 3.09 -25.78 8.82
CA LEU A 99 4.45 -25.47 8.40
C LEU A 99 5.42 -25.50 9.59
N LEU A 100 5.05 -24.90 10.72
CA LEU A 100 5.88 -24.82 11.92
C LEU A 100 6.19 -26.20 12.50
N GLU A 101 5.26 -27.15 12.44
CA GLU A 101 5.45 -28.54 12.89
C GLU A 101 6.54 -29.29 12.11
N GLU A 102 6.87 -28.83 10.90
CA GLU A 102 7.88 -29.45 10.03
C GLU A 102 9.26 -28.84 10.15
N LEU A 103 9.37 -27.67 10.76
CA LEU A 103 10.65 -26.99 10.90
C LEU A 103 11.52 -27.73 11.93
N PRO A 104 12.85 -27.75 11.75
CA PRO A 104 13.79 -28.14 12.80
C PRO A 104 13.48 -27.38 14.10
N ARG A 105 13.58 -28.06 15.25
CA ARG A 105 13.19 -27.49 16.56
C ARG A 105 13.98 -26.25 16.98
N ASP A 106 15.18 -26.11 16.44
CA ASP A 106 16.11 -25.00 16.62
C ASP A 106 15.88 -23.86 15.62
N THR A 107 14.84 -23.93 14.79
CA THR A 107 14.50 -22.85 13.85
C THR A 107 13.87 -21.66 14.58
N GLU A 108 14.49 -20.50 14.41
CA GLU A 108 13.90 -19.23 14.77
C GLU A 108 12.99 -18.71 13.65
N VAL A 109 11.77 -18.33 14.01
CA VAL A 109 10.74 -17.85 13.10
C VAL A 109 10.33 -16.45 13.52
N ILE A 110 10.29 -15.57 12.53
CA ILE A 110 9.82 -14.19 12.64
C ILE A 110 8.74 -14.00 11.58
N VAL A 111 7.58 -13.55 12.01
CA VAL A 111 6.48 -13.09 11.16
C VAL A 111 6.45 -11.58 11.24
N VAL A 112 6.55 -10.91 10.10
CA VAL A 112 6.51 -9.46 9.97
C VAL A 112 5.52 -9.12 8.86
N SER A 113 4.73 -8.08 9.08
CA SER A 113 3.92 -7.48 8.03
C SER A 113 4.57 -6.18 7.54
N ASP A 114 4.51 -5.95 6.23
CA ASP A 114 5.01 -4.74 5.59
C ASP A 114 4.12 -3.52 5.84
N HIS A 115 2.84 -3.73 6.16
CA HIS A 115 1.89 -2.67 6.54
C HIS A 115 0.65 -3.23 7.26
N GLY A 116 -0.13 -2.35 7.89
CA GLY A 116 -1.48 -2.69 8.34
C GLY A 116 -2.53 -2.62 7.22
N ALA A 117 -3.79 -2.87 7.56
CA ALA A 117 -4.92 -2.68 6.65
C ALA A 117 -6.10 -2.05 7.38
N LYS A 118 -6.92 -1.30 6.66
CA LYS A 118 -8.15 -0.68 7.18
C LYS A 118 -9.18 -0.39 6.09
N ALA A 119 -10.39 0.00 6.48
CA ALA A 119 -11.47 0.36 5.57
C ALA A 119 -11.09 1.48 4.59
N MET A 120 -11.39 1.29 3.30
CA MET A 120 -11.33 2.37 2.31
C MET A 120 -12.64 3.14 2.29
N LYS A 121 -12.64 4.40 2.74
CA LYS A 121 -13.85 5.23 2.74
C LYS A 121 -14.27 5.66 1.34
N GLY A 122 -13.31 5.81 0.43
CA GLY A 122 -13.50 6.22 -0.96
C GLY A 122 -12.18 6.59 -1.61
N ALA A 123 -12.25 7.24 -2.77
CA ALA A 123 -11.10 7.80 -3.46
C ALA A 123 -11.22 9.31 -3.68
N PHE A 124 -10.09 9.98 -3.79
CA PHE A 124 -9.98 11.42 -4.00
C PHE A 124 -9.20 11.70 -5.29
N ALA A 125 -9.81 12.36 -6.26
CA ALA A 125 -9.23 12.65 -7.57
C ALA A 125 -8.17 13.76 -7.47
N ILE A 126 -6.96 13.40 -7.04
CA ILE A 126 -5.90 14.37 -6.68
C ILE A 126 -5.49 15.26 -7.86
N ASN A 127 -5.42 14.72 -9.07
CA ASN A 127 -5.10 15.50 -10.26
C ASN A 127 -6.21 16.47 -10.64
N GLN A 128 -7.48 16.09 -10.42
CA GLN A 128 -8.60 16.99 -10.63
C GLN A 128 -8.61 18.12 -9.59
N TRP A 129 -8.31 17.80 -8.33
CA TRP A 129 -8.11 18.83 -7.30
C TRP A 129 -6.96 19.79 -7.65
N LEU A 130 -5.83 19.29 -8.16
CA LEU A 130 -4.74 20.14 -8.64
C LEU A 130 -5.16 21.05 -9.81
N VAL A 131 -6.06 20.59 -10.69
CA VAL A 131 -6.66 21.44 -11.74
C VAL A 131 -7.53 22.54 -11.14
N GLU A 132 -8.40 22.19 -10.19
CA GLU A 132 -9.32 23.12 -9.52
C GLU A 132 -8.58 24.20 -8.72
N GLN A 133 -7.48 23.82 -8.03
CA GLN A 133 -6.61 24.78 -7.32
C GLN A 133 -5.68 25.56 -8.26
N GLY A 134 -5.61 25.14 -9.53
CA GLY A 134 -4.83 25.81 -10.56
C GLY A 134 -3.34 25.43 -10.62
N TYR A 135 -2.91 24.42 -9.87
CA TYR A 135 -1.56 23.84 -9.94
C TYR A 135 -1.31 23.05 -11.22
N LEU A 136 -2.35 22.37 -11.74
CA LEU A 136 -2.29 21.60 -12.98
C LEU A 136 -3.11 22.30 -14.07
N LYS A 137 -2.55 22.44 -15.27
CA LYS A 137 -3.28 22.99 -16.43
C LYS A 137 -3.40 21.96 -17.52
N LEU A 138 -4.63 21.73 -17.97
CA LEU A 138 -4.94 20.85 -19.09
C LEU A 138 -5.07 21.67 -20.38
N ARG A 139 -4.65 21.09 -21.50
CA ARG A 139 -4.84 21.65 -22.84
C ARG A 139 -6.30 21.58 -23.28
N GLU A 140 -6.93 20.45 -23.01
CA GLU A 140 -8.36 20.20 -23.24
C GLU A 140 -8.92 19.45 -22.01
N GLN A 141 -10.15 19.77 -21.62
CA GLN A 141 -10.83 19.03 -20.56
C GLN A 141 -11.26 17.66 -21.07
N PRO A 142 -11.14 16.60 -20.26
CA PRO A 142 -11.57 15.27 -20.66
C PRO A 142 -13.08 15.25 -20.93
N ARG A 143 -13.49 14.58 -22.01
CA ARG A 143 -14.90 14.49 -22.44
C ARG A 143 -15.72 13.45 -21.67
N LYS A 144 -15.03 12.56 -20.95
CA LYS A 144 -15.61 11.46 -20.18
C LYS A 144 -14.93 11.40 -18.81
N PRO A 145 -15.64 10.92 -17.78
CA PRO A 145 -15.05 10.73 -16.46
C PRO A 145 -14.06 9.57 -16.43
N GLY A 146 -13.11 9.64 -15.50
CA GLY A 146 -12.20 8.55 -15.19
C GLY A 146 -11.15 8.26 -16.24
N VAL A 147 -10.72 9.26 -17.01
CA VAL A 147 -9.63 9.07 -17.97
C VAL A 147 -8.28 9.15 -17.27
N ASP A 148 -7.33 8.32 -17.69
CA ASP A 148 -5.95 8.41 -17.23
C ASP A 148 -5.35 9.76 -17.65
N LEU A 149 -4.61 10.39 -16.74
CA LEU A 149 -3.91 11.64 -17.03
C LEU A 149 -2.69 11.34 -17.91
N GLU A 150 -2.81 11.61 -19.21
CA GLU A 150 -1.71 11.43 -20.16
C GLU A 150 -0.83 12.68 -20.25
N TRP A 151 0.46 12.48 -20.53
CA TRP A 151 1.44 13.57 -20.69
C TRP A 151 1.04 14.61 -21.75
N SER A 152 0.37 14.15 -22.81
CA SER A 152 -0.12 14.96 -23.94
C SER A 152 -1.26 15.90 -23.53
N MET A 153 -2.01 15.59 -22.48
CA MET A 153 -3.14 16.38 -22.00
C MET A 153 -2.69 17.61 -21.21
N ILE A 154 -1.47 17.59 -20.67
CA ILE A 154 -0.97 18.62 -19.76
C ILE A 154 -0.38 19.80 -20.56
N ASP A 155 -0.79 21.00 -20.20
CA ASP A 155 -0.13 22.24 -20.60
C ASP A 155 1.04 22.50 -19.64
N TRP A 156 2.18 21.88 -19.96
CA TRP A 156 3.40 21.99 -19.16
C TRP A 156 3.93 23.42 -19.03
N SER A 157 3.64 24.29 -19.99
CA SER A 157 4.08 25.70 -19.93
C SER A 157 3.38 26.51 -18.83
N ARG A 158 2.32 25.96 -18.23
CA ARG A 158 1.50 26.61 -17.19
C ARG A 158 1.24 25.71 -15.99
N THR A 159 1.76 24.49 -15.98
CA THR A 159 1.57 23.52 -14.90
C THR A 159 2.70 23.65 -13.89
N VAL A 160 2.33 23.83 -12.62
CA VAL A 160 3.24 23.91 -11.48
C VAL A 160 3.49 22.53 -10.89
N ALA A 161 2.44 21.71 -10.76
CA ALA A 161 2.54 20.39 -10.16
C ALA A 161 1.53 19.41 -10.76
N TRP A 162 1.87 18.13 -10.67
CA TRP A 162 1.04 17.00 -11.11
C TRP A 162 1.28 15.81 -10.19
N ALA A 163 0.39 14.82 -10.20
CA ALA A 163 0.46 13.74 -9.23
C ALA A 163 0.19 12.35 -9.82
N TRP A 164 0.72 11.34 -9.15
CA TRP A 164 0.36 9.94 -9.31
C TRP A 164 -0.48 9.46 -8.14
N GLY A 165 -1.54 8.72 -8.46
CA GLY A 165 -2.40 8.04 -7.50
C GLY A 165 -1.79 6.74 -6.96
N GLY A 166 -2.43 6.14 -5.97
CA GLY A 166 -1.90 4.99 -5.23
C GLY A 166 -2.58 4.82 -3.89
N TYR A 167 -2.01 4.05 -2.95
CA TYR A 167 -2.46 4.07 -1.55
C TYR A 167 -2.11 5.39 -0.85
N TYR A 168 -1.08 6.07 -1.34
CA TYR A 168 -0.75 7.48 -1.11
C TYR A 168 -0.51 8.14 -2.47
N SER A 169 -0.49 9.47 -2.52
CA SER A 169 -0.19 10.21 -3.74
C SER A 169 1.26 10.67 -3.76
N ARG A 170 1.85 10.61 -4.93
CA ARG A 170 3.17 11.16 -5.22
C ARG A 170 2.98 12.42 -6.06
N VAL A 171 3.29 13.58 -5.50
CA VAL A 171 3.17 14.86 -6.22
C VAL A 171 4.55 15.27 -6.70
N TYR A 172 4.60 15.73 -7.94
CA TYR A 172 5.80 16.20 -8.63
C TYR A 172 5.61 17.65 -9.04
N ILE A 173 6.60 18.48 -8.75
CA ILE A 173 6.73 19.87 -9.17
C ILE A 173 7.38 19.89 -10.55
N ASN A 174 6.84 20.70 -11.46
CA ASN A 174 7.39 20.93 -12.79
C ASN A 174 8.61 21.88 -12.69
N LEU A 175 9.70 21.37 -12.13
CA LEU A 175 10.93 22.07 -11.77
C LEU A 175 11.83 22.28 -12.99
N LYS A 176 12.29 23.52 -13.16
CA LYS A 176 13.17 23.90 -14.26
C LYS A 176 14.49 23.13 -14.21
N GLY A 177 14.78 22.41 -15.29
CA GLY A 177 16.00 21.62 -15.45
C GLY A 177 15.92 20.18 -14.93
N ARG A 178 14.80 19.78 -14.29
CA ARG A 178 14.49 18.37 -14.01
C ARG A 178 13.44 17.85 -15.00
N GLU A 179 12.36 18.60 -15.19
CA GLU A 179 11.32 18.29 -16.17
C GLU A 179 11.62 18.94 -17.53
N PRO A 180 11.28 18.29 -18.67
CA PRO A 180 11.56 18.82 -20.01
C PRO A 180 11.00 20.21 -20.29
N GLN A 181 9.88 20.56 -19.64
CA GLN A 181 9.18 21.85 -19.76
C GLN A 181 8.99 22.50 -18.39
N GLY A 182 9.95 22.30 -17.47
CA GLY A 182 9.92 22.84 -16.11
C GLY A 182 9.80 24.36 -16.08
N ILE A 183 8.82 24.87 -15.33
CA ILE A 183 8.54 26.31 -15.19
C ILE A 183 8.88 26.86 -13.81
N VAL A 184 8.91 26.02 -12.78
CA VAL A 184 9.21 26.45 -11.42
C VAL A 184 10.72 26.66 -11.28
N GLY A 185 11.14 27.86 -10.88
CA GLY A 185 12.55 28.15 -10.62
C GLY A 185 13.09 27.42 -9.39
N ARG A 186 14.40 27.15 -9.36
CA ARG A 186 15.05 26.54 -8.18
C ARG A 186 14.88 27.36 -6.91
N GLU A 187 14.90 28.68 -7.02
CA GLU A 187 14.69 29.61 -5.89
C GLU A 187 13.25 29.57 -5.34
N GLU A 188 12.27 29.21 -6.19
CA GLU A 188 10.85 29.16 -5.84
C GLU A 188 10.44 27.78 -5.31
N TYR A 189 11.22 26.74 -5.62
CA TYR A 189 10.90 25.33 -5.34
C TYR A 189 10.37 25.10 -3.93
N TRP A 190 11.13 25.49 -2.91
CA TRP A 190 10.73 25.26 -1.52
C TRP A 190 9.48 26.03 -1.12
N SER A 191 9.28 27.24 -1.66
CA SER A 191 8.06 28.00 -1.42
C SER A 191 6.82 27.31 -2.02
N VAL A 192 6.97 26.68 -3.19
CA VAL A 192 5.93 25.90 -3.87
C VAL A 192 5.63 24.61 -3.10
N VAL A 193 6.66 23.86 -2.69
CA VAL A 193 6.50 22.64 -1.84
C VAL A 193 5.68 22.97 -0.59
N GLU A 194 6.09 23.99 0.16
CA GLU A 194 5.45 24.37 1.42
C GLU A 194 4.03 24.91 1.21
N GLN A 195 3.78 25.60 0.09
CA GLN A 195 2.44 26.07 -0.24
C GLN A 195 1.51 24.90 -0.58
N LEU A 196 1.94 23.96 -1.44
CA LEU A 196 1.16 22.76 -1.76
C LEU A 196 0.88 21.92 -0.51
N LYS A 197 1.88 21.72 0.35
CA LYS A 197 1.73 20.99 1.62
C LYS A 197 0.61 21.62 2.47
N ARG A 198 0.65 22.94 2.69
CA ARG A 198 -0.40 23.66 3.43
C ARG A 198 -1.78 23.55 2.79
N ASP A 199 -1.87 23.56 1.47
CA ASP A 199 -3.17 23.48 0.78
C ASP A 199 -3.75 22.06 0.82
N ILE A 200 -2.90 21.04 0.69
CA ILE A 200 -3.27 19.64 0.87
C ILE A 200 -3.74 19.36 2.30
N GLU A 201 -3.03 19.90 3.30
CA GLU A 201 -3.42 19.79 4.72
C GLU A 201 -4.77 20.46 5.04
N LYS A 202 -5.23 21.38 4.18
CA LYS A 202 -6.53 22.04 4.30
C LYS A 202 -7.66 21.32 3.58
N ILE A 203 -7.39 20.33 2.73
CA ILE A 203 -8.43 19.53 2.07
C ILE A 203 -9.41 19.01 3.14
N ARG A 204 -10.70 19.17 2.86
CA ARG A 204 -11.81 18.69 3.68
C ARG A 204 -12.38 17.43 3.06
N GLY A 205 -13.24 16.72 3.78
CA GLY A 205 -13.99 15.64 3.19
C GLY A 205 -15.27 16.05 2.50
N PRO A 206 -16.01 15.07 1.96
CA PRO A 206 -17.23 15.31 1.19
C PRO A 206 -18.31 16.06 1.98
N ASP A 207 -18.35 15.92 3.32
CA ASP A 207 -19.31 16.59 4.20
C ASP A 207 -18.74 17.88 4.83
N GLY A 208 -17.57 18.32 4.36
CA GLY A 208 -16.85 19.47 4.89
C GLY A 208 -16.08 19.18 6.19
N GLU A 209 -16.00 17.91 6.61
CA GLU A 209 -15.28 17.50 7.79
C GLU A 209 -13.77 17.69 7.63
N LYS A 210 -13.08 17.93 8.74
CA LYS A 210 -11.62 18.08 8.74
C LYS A 210 -10.98 16.70 8.63
N TRP A 211 -10.26 16.47 7.54
CA TRP A 211 -9.41 15.29 7.38
C TRP A 211 -8.06 15.44 8.09
N ASN A 212 -7.51 14.30 8.51
CA ASN A 212 -6.12 14.22 8.97
C ASN A 212 -5.17 13.97 7.79
N ASN A 213 -5.07 14.93 6.88
CA ASN A 213 -4.16 14.82 5.75
C ASN A 213 -2.71 15.05 6.20
N LYS A 214 -1.79 14.30 5.59
CA LYS A 214 -0.34 14.51 5.76
C LYS A 214 0.31 14.64 4.39
N ALA A 215 1.19 15.62 4.24
CA ALA A 215 2.05 15.75 3.07
C ALA A 215 3.49 15.92 3.56
N TYR A 216 4.37 15.04 3.12
CA TYR A 216 5.78 15.06 3.52
C TYR A 216 6.65 15.20 2.28
N HIS A 217 7.62 16.10 2.31
CA HIS A 217 8.76 16.00 1.42
C HIS A 217 9.56 14.75 1.80
N PRO A 218 10.11 13.95 0.87
CA PRO A 218 10.78 12.70 1.21
C PRO A 218 11.92 12.85 2.21
N THR A 219 12.66 13.98 2.21
CA THR A 219 13.73 14.22 3.19
C THR A 219 13.25 14.38 4.64
N GLU A 220 11.94 14.52 4.86
CA GLU A 220 11.34 14.49 6.20
C GLU A 220 11.18 13.06 6.73
N LEU A 221 11.12 12.07 5.84
CA LEU A 221 10.83 10.68 6.17
C LEU A 221 12.05 9.77 6.00
N TYR A 222 12.91 10.08 5.05
CA TYR A 222 14.06 9.26 4.67
C TYR A 222 15.37 9.99 4.96
N PRO A 223 16.35 9.32 5.58
CA PRO A 223 17.70 9.87 5.77
C PRO A 223 18.39 10.24 4.46
N GLU A 224 18.19 9.42 3.43
CA GLU A 224 18.67 9.65 2.07
C GLU A 224 17.51 9.56 1.07
N VAL A 225 17.54 10.42 0.06
CA VAL A 225 16.55 10.43 -1.02
C VAL A 225 17.29 10.21 -2.33
N ARG A 226 17.00 9.08 -2.99
CA ARG A 226 17.69 8.62 -4.19
C ARG A 226 16.72 8.43 -5.36
N GLY A 227 17.29 8.51 -6.57
CA GLY A 227 16.53 8.33 -7.82
C GLY A 227 15.52 9.47 -8.07
N ASP A 228 14.46 9.14 -8.79
CA ASP A 228 13.41 10.09 -9.19
C ASP A 228 12.32 10.18 -8.10
N ALA A 229 12.70 10.72 -6.95
CA ALA A 229 11.78 10.88 -5.83
C ALA A 229 10.68 11.91 -6.12
N PRO A 230 9.45 11.72 -5.59
CA PRO A 230 8.43 12.76 -5.63
C PRO A 230 8.81 13.96 -4.76
N ASP A 231 8.21 15.11 -5.00
CA ASP A 231 8.42 16.29 -4.15
C ASP A 231 7.52 16.28 -2.92
N LEU A 232 6.36 15.61 -2.98
CA LEU A 232 5.52 15.35 -1.83
C LEU A 232 4.94 13.93 -1.86
N MET A 233 4.94 13.29 -0.70
CA MET A 233 4.22 12.07 -0.39
C MET A 233 2.98 12.43 0.42
N VAL A 234 1.80 12.18 -0.14
CA VAL A 234 0.52 12.68 0.38
C VAL A 234 -0.39 11.54 0.83
N TYR A 235 -0.80 11.60 2.08
CA TYR A 235 -1.65 10.64 2.76
C TYR A 235 -2.97 11.34 3.12
N LEU A 236 -4.06 10.96 2.46
CA LEU A 236 -5.37 11.60 2.65
C LEU A 236 -6.16 10.92 3.78
N ASP A 237 -6.67 11.73 4.69
CA ASP A 237 -7.39 11.34 5.91
C ASP A 237 -6.75 10.13 6.62
N ASN A 238 -5.46 10.26 6.94
CA ASN A 238 -4.67 9.21 7.57
C ASN A 238 -4.66 7.89 6.77
N LEU A 239 -4.59 7.92 5.43
CA LEU A 239 -4.72 6.76 4.51
C LEU A 239 -6.16 6.26 4.27
N SER A 240 -7.19 6.81 4.90
CA SER A 240 -8.57 6.29 4.76
C SER A 240 -9.18 6.56 3.38
N TRP A 241 -8.60 7.49 2.63
CA TRP A 241 -9.02 7.86 1.27
C TRP A 241 -7.90 7.64 0.28
N ARG A 242 -8.19 6.92 -0.80
CA ARG A 242 -7.22 6.56 -1.82
C ARG A 242 -7.05 7.68 -2.86
N PRO A 243 -5.83 8.15 -3.17
CA PRO A 243 -5.67 9.10 -4.27
C PRO A 243 -5.89 8.45 -5.64
N ALA A 244 -6.92 8.91 -6.36
CA ALA A 244 -7.21 8.53 -7.74
C ALA A 244 -6.40 9.43 -8.70
N GLY A 245 -5.70 8.81 -9.65
CA GLY A 245 -4.86 9.51 -10.62
C GLY A 245 -5.63 9.99 -11.85
N THR A 246 -6.81 9.42 -12.09
CA THR A 246 -7.70 9.76 -13.20
C THR A 246 -8.39 11.11 -13.03
N ILE A 247 -8.87 11.69 -14.14
CA ILE A 247 -9.51 13.01 -14.19
C ILE A 247 -10.84 12.97 -14.97
N GLY A 248 -11.59 14.08 -14.91
CA GLY A 248 -12.85 14.27 -15.63
C GLY A 248 -14.09 13.82 -14.87
N TRP A 249 -13.93 13.52 -13.58
CA TRP A 249 -14.99 13.09 -12.70
C TRP A 249 -15.98 14.23 -12.40
N PRO A 250 -17.27 13.94 -12.18
CA PRO A 250 -18.24 14.96 -11.74
C PRO A 250 -17.93 15.58 -10.38
N SER A 251 -17.14 14.89 -9.56
CA SER A 251 -16.73 15.27 -8.21
C SER A 251 -15.28 14.85 -7.98
N ILE A 252 -14.56 15.56 -7.11
CA ILE A 252 -13.23 15.15 -6.63
C ILE A 252 -13.29 14.02 -5.59
N TYR A 253 -14.48 13.71 -5.06
CA TYR A 253 -14.71 12.57 -4.17
C TYR A 253 -15.40 11.45 -4.95
N LEU A 254 -14.85 10.25 -4.88
CA LEU A 254 -15.32 9.05 -5.55
C LEU A 254 -15.70 8.00 -4.51
N GLU A 255 -16.83 7.34 -4.70
CA GLU A 255 -17.28 6.25 -3.80
C GLU A 255 -16.38 5.00 -3.90
N GLU A 256 -15.77 4.79 -5.07
CA GLU A 256 -14.91 3.64 -5.36
C GLU A 256 -13.57 4.08 -5.96
N ASN A 257 -12.63 3.15 -5.98
CA ASN A 257 -11.31 3.33 -6.56
C ASN A 257 -11.36 3.44 -8.10
N ASP A 258 -10.45 4.22 -8.68
CA ASP A 258 -10.38 4.46 -10.13
C ASP A 258 -9.80 3.28 -10.93
N ARG A 259 -9.47 2.18 -10.26
CA ARG A 259 -8.95 0.94 -10.85
C ARG A 259 -9.89 -0.26 -10.67
N GLY A 260 -11.13 -0.03 -10.22
CA GLY A 260 -12.13 -1.06 -9.95
C GLY A 260 -12.35 -1.32 -8.45
N PRO A 261 -13.19 -2.31 -8.09
CA PRO A 261 -13.62 -2.54 -6.71
C PRO A 261 -12.45 -2.73 -5.75
N ASP A 262 -12.45 -1.98 -4.67
CA ASP A 262 -11.41 -1.99 -3.64
C ASP A 262 -12.06 -1.59 -2.31
N ASP A 263 -12.01 -2.45 -1.31
CA ASP A 263 -12.77 -2.29 -0.06
C ASP A 263 -11.83 -1.91 1.13
N ALA A 264 -10.51 -1.99 0.93
CA ALA A 264 -9.51 -1.67 1.95
C ALA A 264 -8.38 -0.78 1.42
N VAL A 265 -7.63 -0.20 2.34
CA VAL A 265 -6.40 0.57 2.14
C VAL A 265 -5.37 0.15 3.17
N HIS A 266 -4.13 0.58 2.96
CA HIS A 266 -3.04 0.26 3.88
C HIS A 266 -3.20 1.07 5.18
N ASP A 267 -2.65 0.56 6.26
CA ASP A 267 -2.54 1.24 7.54
C ASP A 267 -1.09 1.26 8.05
N TRP A 268 -0.80 2.15 9.00
CA TRP A 268 0.56 2.34 9.52
C TRP A 268 1.05 1.18 10.39
N LEU A 269 0.15 0.48 11.07
CA LEU A 269 0.49 -0.53 12.06
C LEU A 269 0.34 -1.94 11.49
N GLY A 270 1.48 -2.56 11.17
CA GLY A 270 1.58 -3.99 10.91
C GLY A 270 1.78 -4.81 12.18
N ILE A 271 2.13 -6.09 12.01
CA ILE A 271 2.46 -7.01 13.11
C ILE A 271 3.91 -7.46 13.04
N ILE A 272 4.46 -7.79 14.20
CA ILE A 272 5.70 -8.54 14.37
C ILE A 272 5.51 -9.61 15.45
N GLY A 273 5.92 -10.85 15.20
CA GLY A 273 5.76 -11.96 16.13
C GLY A 273 6.54 -13.21 15.71
N GLY A 274 6.39 -14.32 16.44
CA GLY A 274 7.10 -15.57 16.21
C GLY A 274 7.73 -16.18 17.47
N ASN A 275 8.68 -17.11 17.30
CA ASN A 275 9.38 -17.78 18.41
C ASN A 275 10.86 -17.37 18.56
N ALA A 276 11.38 -16.51 17.68
CA ALA A 276 12.78 -16.09 17.72
C ALA A 276 13.10 -15.28 18.98
N GLU A 277 14.26 -15.53 19.60
CA GLU A 277 14.66 -14.85 20.84
C GLU A 277 14.81 -13.33 20.65
N VAL A 278 15.21 -12.90 19.44
CA VAL A 278 15.30 -11.49 19.03
C VAL A 278 13.98 -10.72 19.20
N LEU A 279 12.83 -11.39 19.20
CA LEU A 279 11.53 -10.77 19.47
C LEU A 279 11.44 -10.10 20.85
N LYS A 280 12.22 -10.58 21.83
CA LYS A 280 12.31 -9.93 23.14
C LYS A 280 12.89 -8.53 23.04
N ASP A 281 13.81 -8.28 22.11
CA ASP A 281 14.42 -6.96 21.92
C ASP A 281 13.48 -5.99 21.21
N PHE A 282 12.58 -6.50 20.37
CA PHE A 282 11.50 -5.72 19.76
C PHE A 282 10.44 -5.27 20.79
N VAL A 283 10.15 -6.09 21.81
CA VAL A 283 9.08 -5.81 22.79
C VAL A 283 9.55 -4.94 23.96
N LYS A 284 10.86 -4.90 24.27
CA LYS A 284 11.43 -4.09 25.37
C LYS A 284 11.16 -2.57 25.27
N GLY A 285 10.76 -2.06 24.11
CA GLY A 285 10.56 -0.63 23.83
C GLY A 285 9.13 -0.10 23.87
N GLY A 286 8.12 -0.88 24.30
CA GLY A 286 6.73 -0.42 24.37
C GLY A 286 5.84 -0.81 23.19
N GLY A 287 6.17 -1.89 22.48
CA GLY A 287 5.28 -2.57 21.52
C GLY A 287 5.27 -2.02 20.09
N LEU A 288 5.90 -0.87 19.81
CA LEU A 288 6.04 -0.34 18.44
C LEU A 288 7.50 -0.35 17.98
N VAL A 289 7.71 -0.87 16.78
CA VAL A 289 9.03 -1.00 16.15
C VAL A 289 8.98 -0.32 14.80
N PRO A 290 9.84 0.67 14.52
CA PRO A 290 10.00 1.20 13.16
C PRO A 290 10.48 0.09 12.23
N ILE A 291 9.77 -0.12 11.11
CA ILE A 291 10.06 -1.23 10.18
C ILE A 291 11.52 -1.21 9.67
N GLN A 292 12.13 -0.02 9.55
CA GLN A 292 13.52 0.15 9.13
C GLN A 292 14.52 -0.50 10.10
N LYS A 293 14.17 -0.63 11.39
CA LYS A 293 15.05 -1.24 12.38
C LYS A 293 15.02 -2.77 12.35
N VAL A 294 13.99 -3.38 11.75
CA VAL A 294 13.79 -4.85 11.79
C VAL A 294 15.02 -5.60 11.29
N LYS A 295 15.56 -5.19 10.13
CA LYS A 295 16.78 -5.79 9.57
C LYS A 295 17.97 -5.68 10.53
N SER A 296 18.28 -4.47 11.01
CA SER A 296 19.43 -4.23 11.90
C SER A 296 19.36 -5.06 13.19
N ILE A 297 18.16 -5.22 13.75
CA ILE A 297 17.93 -5.99 14.97
C ILE A 297 18.14 -7.49 14.72
N ILE A 298 17.64 -8.00 13.59
CA ILE A 298 17.86 -9.41 13.18
C ILE A 298 19.35 -9.69 12.97
N LEU A 299 20.08 -8.81 12.28
CA LEU A 299 21.51 -9.00 12.04
C LEU A 299 22.31 -8.99 13.34
N ALA A 300 22.03 -8.03 14.24
CA ALA A 300 22.69 -7.93 15.54
C ALA A 300 22.48 -9.19 16.39
N HIS A 301 21.28 -9.79 16.36
CA HIS A 301 20.98 -11.04 17.07
C HIS A 301 21.87 -12.20 16.63
N TYR A 302 22.16 -12.30 15.33
CA TYR A 302 23.05 -13.32 14.79
C TYR A 302 24.54 -12.94 14.86
N GLY A 303 24.90 -11.83 15.50
CA GLY A 303 26.28 -11.34 15.55
C GLY A 303 26.82 -10.96 14.17
N LEU A 304 25.94 -10.62 13.23
CA LEU A 304 26.28 -10.17 11.90
C LEU A 304 26.33 -8.64 11.89
N GLU A 305 27.46 -8.09 11.46
CA GLU A 305 27.54 -6.68 11.16
C GLU A 305 26.72 -6.40 9.89
N PRO A 306 25.89 -5.35 9.86
CA PRO A 306 25.34 -4.89 8.60
C PRO A 306 26.49 -4.55 7.66
N GLU A 307 26.52 -5.14 6.46
CA GLU A 307 27.35 -4.61 5.37
C GLU A 307 27.08 -3.10 5.26
N GLU A 308 28.15 -2.28 5.14
CA GLU A 308 28.09 -0.80 5.17
C GLU A 308 26.76 -0.27 4.60
N ASP A 309 25.90 0.19 5.51
CA ASP A 309 24.54 0.68 5.31
C ASP A 309 23.91 0.43 3.92
N VAL A 310 23.29 -0.72 3.73
CA VAL A 310 22.32 -0.92 2.62
C VAL A 310 21.01 -0.16 2.85
N ASP A 311 20.91 0.61 3.94
CA ASP A 311 19.81 1.55 4.22
C ASP A 311 20.14 2.98 3.71
N ARG A 312 21.29 3.17 3.06
CA ARG A 312 21.60 4.36 2.26
C ARG A 312 20.92 4.27 0.90
#